data_AF-A0A7Z9YW78-F1
#
_entry.id   AF-A0A7Z9YW78-F1
#
_cell.length_a   1.000
_cell.length_b   1.000
_cell.length_c   1.000
_cell.angle_alpha   90.00
_cell.angle_beta   90.00
_cell.angle_gamma   90.00
#
_symmetry.space_group_name_H-M   'P 1'
#
loop_
_entity.id
_entity.type
_entity.pdbx_description
1 polymer ?
#
loop_
_entity_poly.entity_id
_entity_poly.type
_entity_poly.pdbx_seq_one_letter_code
_entity_poly.pdbx_strand_id
1 'polypeptide(L)'
;MPGKGRNLKKPEKVILCLKQNNLFQDPLNRGMNLSGNCSISIRPMTISLGRNFWKQQTGFTTQSGGGRMSENFKPFHAATAPLRRGVNVVEASAGTGKTYAIAMLVLRFVAEFGVPVEELLVVSYTKAATEELRSRIRSRLVEARNVLSGREKSDDESLLACLDLLPERGLALKHLELALLDMDRAAVFTIHGFCQRMLREQALESGQLFDMELTADVSQVRNELVADFWRRKMYDLSLFHCSLFLEHFSSPAELYESVKGVGVEDIIEPDDRILLDQALLQVDETRKLLGNWWHTNASALEPCFLEAIEQKMFKKDLMVGFDSWWQQCELFFTGDSSLLPSHLSWLGEQGLKKELNGNKLRGDAKKSAFLKNFPLANEKVDQFLATCNRAVLTMRIELALELQGGLSKRLSERACLSFDDLVVSLARALEGPQQKELQKILAGRFQVALIDEFQDTDSAQYRIFSTLFGVNKKHFLFLIGDPKQAIYKFRGADIHAYFQARRRADSLFGLEKNYRSNPLLVQAVNDL
;
A
#
# COMPACT_ATOMS: atom_id res chain seq x y z
N MET A 1 14.11 36.44 -10.47
CA MET A 1 14.78 35.13 -10.65
C MET A 1 13.73 34.04 -10.54
N PRO A 2 13.52 33.19 -11.57
CA PRO A 2 12.43 32.24 -11.60
C PRO A 2 12.72 31.01 -10.72
N GLY A 3 11.64 30.38 -10.29
CA GLY A 3 11.57 29.44 -9.18
C GLY A 3 12.19 28.07 -9.43
N LYS A 4 12.86 27.55 -8.41
CA LYS A 4 13.17 26.12 -8.30
C LYS A 4 11.92 25.39 -7.81
N GLY A 5 11.16 24.82 -8.75
CA GLY A 5 10.16 23.79 -8.46
C GLY A 5 10.84 22.65 -7.70
N ARG A 6 10.40 22.40 -6.46
CA ARG A 6 10.90 21.28 -5.66
C ARG A 6 10.12 20.04 -6.05
N ASN A 7 10.85 19.05 -6.56
CA ASN A 7 10.36 17.71 -6.88
C ASN A 7 9.49 17.12 -5.75
N LEU A 8 8.20 17.01 -6.03
CA LEU A 8 7.30 16.03 -5.40
C LEU A 8 7.81 14.64 -5.84
N LYS A 9 8.41 13.88 -4.92
CA LYS A 9 8.76 12.48 -5.20
C LYS A 9 7.54 11.58 -5.03
N LYS A 10 7.45 10.65 -5.97
CA LYS A 10 6.28 9.94 -6.52
C LYS A 10 5.56 8.99 -5.53
N PRO A 11 4.27 8.68 -5.82
CA PRO A 11 3.45 7.66 -5.14
C PRO A 11 4.14 6.29 -5.00
N GLU A 12 3.60 5.45 -4.11
CA GLU A 12 4.07 4.07 -3.95
C GLU A 12 3.99 3.32 -5.29
N LYS A 13 5.11 2.67 -5.66
CA LYS A 13 5.21 1.88 -6.89
C LYS A 13 4.72 0.48 -6.59
N VAL A 14 3.59 0.11 -7.16
CA VAL A 14 3.20 -1.30 -7.26
C VAL A 14 3.90 -1.89 -8.48
N ILE A 15 4.96 -2.63 -8.18
CA ILE A 15 5.67 -3.42 -9.19
C ILE A 15 4.89 -4.71 -9.36
N LEU A 16 4.09 -4.79 -10.43
CA LEU A 16 3.55 -6.06 -10.87
C LEU A 16 4.69 -6.86 -11.48
N CYS A 17 5.31 -7.73 -10.69
CA CYS A 17 6.21 -8.75 -11.20
C CYS A 17 5.45 -10.05 -11.40
N LEU A 18 5.80 -10.81 -12.44
CA LEU A 18 5.57 -12.24 -12.40
C LEU A 18 6.44 -12.80 -11.27
N LYS A 19 5.87 -13.63 -10.37
CA LYS A 19 6.70 -14.39 -9.44
C LYS A 19 7.68 -15.19 -10.30
N GLN A 20 8.99 -15.07 -10.06
CA GLN A 20 9.96 -16.08 -10.49
C GLN A 20 9.72 -17.37 -9.69
N ASN A 21 8.55 -17.98 -9.85
CA ASN A 21 8.48 -19.42 -9.74
C ASN A 21 9.05 -19.93 -11.07
N ASN A 22 9.72 -21.08 -11.09
CA ASN A 22 10.18 -21.72 -12.32
C ASN A 22 8.95 -22.11 -13.17
N LEU A 23 8.38 -21.14 -13.88
CA LEU A 23 7.02 -21.13 -14.46
C LEU A 23 6.85 -22.01 -15.72
N PHE A 24 7.84 -22.86 -16.00
CA PHE A 24 7.74 -23.93 -16.99
C PHE A 24 8.15 -25.27 -16.39
N GLN A 25 8.04 -25.45 -15.07
CA GLN A 25 8.26 -26.75 -14.44
C GLN A 25 7.00 -27.30 -13.76
N ASP A 26 6.50 -28.40 -14.33
CA ASP A 26 5.74 -29.51 -13.73
C ASP A 26 4.18 -29.45 -13.74
N PRO A 27 3.50 -30.21 -14.64
CA PRO A 27 2.05 -30.42 -14.61
C PRO A 27 1.60 -31.62 -13.74
N LEU A 28 2.50 -32.44 -13.20
CA LEU A 28 2.15 -33.79 -12.74
C LEU A 28 1.61 -33.91 -11.29
N ASN A 29 1.26 -32.81 -10.63
CA ASN A 29 0.80 -32.86 -9.22
C ASN A 29 -0.56 -32.17 -8.95
N ARG A 30 -1.48 -32.17 -9.93
CA ARG A 30 -2.91 -31.91 -9.65
C ARG A 30 -3.68 -33.22 -9.53
N GLY A 31 -3.35 -33.99 -8.50
CA GLY A 31 -4.22 -35.04 -7.97
C GLY A 31 -5.31 -34.40 -7.09
N MET A 32 -6.57 -34.73 -7.36
CA MET A 32 -7.73 -34.38 -6.53
C MET A 32 -7.45 -34.65 -5.05
N ASN A 33 -7.51 -33.60 -4.24
CA ASN A 33 -7.85 -33.69 -2.82
C ASN A 33 -8.71 -32.47 -2.46
N LEU A 34 -10.02 -32.69 -2.48
CA LEU A 34 -11.00 -31.84 -1.82
C LEU A 34 -10.85 -32.05 -0.31
N SER A 35 -10.23 -31.08 0.36
CA SER A 35 -10.27 -30.75 1.81
C SER A 35 -8.88 -30.39 2.33
N GLY A 36 -8.68 -29.10 2.61
CA GLY A 36 -7.44 -28.59 3.18
C GLY A 36 -7.27 -27.11 2.89
N ASN A 37 -7.51 -26.27 3.90
CA ASN A 37 -7.27 -24.83 3.85
C ASN A 37 -5.85 -24.53 3.34
N CYS A 38 -5.74 -24.05 2.10
CA CYS A 38 -4.48 -23.55 1.54
C CYS A 38 -4.21 -22.16 2.12
N SER A 39 -3.23 -22.11 3.02
CA SER A 39 -2.71 -20.89 3.62
C SER A 39 -1.90 -20.08 2.59
N ILE A 40 -2.21 -18.79 2.49
CA ILE A 40 -1.54 -17.84 1.61
C ILE A 40 -0.14 -17.53 2.18
N SER A 41 0.89 -17.89 1.42
CA SER A 41 2.27 -17.45 1.65
C SER A 41 2.58 -16.26 0.75
N ILE A 42 2.47 -15.06 1.32
CA ILE A 42 3.27 -13.91 0.88
C ILE A 42 4.65 -14.19 1.47
N ARG A 43 5.61 -14.67 0.67
CA ARG A 43 7.01 -14.65 1.12
C ARG A 43 7.49 -13.20 1.06
N PRO A 44 7.82 -12.57 2.20
CA PRO A 44 8.82 -11.51 2.17
C PRO A 44 10.10 -12.15 1.64
N MET A 45 10.95 -11.38 0.96
CA MET A 45 12.36 -11.74 0.86
C MET A 45 12.84 -12.11 2.28
N THR A 46 13.24 -13.36 2.50
CA THR A 46 13.98 -13.74 3.70
C THR A 46 15.37 -13.11 3.56
N ILE A 47 15.48 -11.83 3.88
CA ILE A 47 16.76 -11.26 4.24
C ILE A 47 17.01 -11.77 5.65
N SER A 48 18.04 -12.59 5.80
CA SER A 48 18.69 -12.83 7.09
C SER A 48 18.88 -11.47 7.77
N LEU A 49 18.03 -11.15 8.75
CA LEU A 49 18.08 -9.93 9.55
C LEU A 49 19.26 -10.06 10.51
N GLY A 50 20.47 -9.97 9.97
CA GLY A 50 21.61 -9.48 10.72
C GLY A 50 21.38 -8.01 11.07
N ARG A 51 21.86 -7.59 12.24
CA ARG A 51 21.79 -6.25 12.87
C ARG A 51 22.12 -5.01 12.00
N ASN A 52 22.34 -5.17 10.70
CA ASN A 52 22.82 -4.13 9.77
C ASN A 52 21.75 -3.52 8.86
N PHE A 53 20.48 -3.99 8.90
CA PHE A 53 19.43 -3.46 8.00
C PHE A 53 19.07 -1.98 8.27
N TRP A 54 19.14 -1.53 9.53
CA TRP A 54 18.95 -0.11 9.90
C TRP A 54 20.12 0.81 9.50
N LYS A 55 21.24 0.27 9.02
CA LYS A 55 22.43 1.07 8.63
C LYS A 55 22.56 1.34 7.13
N GLN A 56 21.87 0.61 6.25
CA GLN A 56 22.13 0.66 4.80
C GLN A 56 21.21 1.57 3.98
N GLN A 57 20.12 2.10 4.54
CA GLN A 57 19.25 3.08 3.84
C GLN A 57 19.62 4.55 4.11
N THR A 58 20.62 4.82 4.96
CA THR A 58 21.26 6.13 5.04
C THR A 58 22.51 6.08 4.17
N GLY A 59 22.50 6.77 3.03
CA GLY A 59 23.69 6.95 2.21
C GLY A 59 24.74 7.76 2.98
N PHE A 60 25.54 7.10 3.80
CA PHE A 60 26.73 7.64 4.45
C PHE A 60 27.93 6.81 3.99
N THR A 61 28.63 7.32 2.97
CA THR A 61 30.03 6.97 2.74
C THR A 61 30.84 7.41 3.94
N THR A 62 31.51 6.46 4.57
CA THR A 62 32.39 6.64 5.72
C THR A 62 33.60 7.51 5.36
N GLN A 63 33.55 8.78 5.77
CA GLN A 63 34.74 9.46 6.29
C GLN A 63 34.51 9.72 7.78
N SER A 64 35.49 9.28 8.55
CA SER A 64 35.61 9.37 10.00
C SER A 64 35.27 10.75 10.55
N GLY A 65 34.21 10.82 11.38
CA GLY A 65 33.78 11.99 12.14
C GLY A 65 32.33 12.38 11.86
N GLY A 66 31.38 11.96 12.70
CA GLY A 66 29.98 12.40 12.57
C GLY A 66 29.03 11.70 13.55
N GLY A 67 28.42 12.49 14.45
CA GLY A 67 27.48 12.02 15.46
C GLY A 67 26.19 11.43 14.88
N ARG A 68 25.56 10.51 15.63
CA ARG A 68 24.18 10.09 15.40
C ARG A 68 23.29 11.35 15.39
N MET A 69 22.67 11.70 14.27
CA MET A 69 21.53 12.61 14.31
C MET A 69 20.31 11.85 14.84
N SER A 70 20.21 11.71 16.16
CA SER A 70 18.91 11.62 16.81
C SER A 70 18.30 13.02 16.71
N GLU A 71 17.32 13.21 15.82
CA GLU A 71 16.49 14.41 15.91
C GLU A 71 15.74 14.32 17.24
N ASN A 72 16.18 15.10 18.24
CA ASN A 72 15.72 15.00 19.62
C ASN A 72 14.25 15.41 19.71
N PHE A 73 13.38 14.42 19.90
CA PHE A 73 12.02 14.66 20.38
C PHE A 73 12.08 15.44 21.68
N LYS A 74 11.26 16.49 21.79
CA LYS A 74 11.06 17.18 23.05
C LYS A 74 10.00 16.44 23.87
N PRO A 75 10.16 16.29 25.20
CA PRO A 75 9.11 15.74 26.03
C PRO A 75 7.80 16.52 25.84
N PHE A 76 6.69 15.81 25.58
CA PHE A 76 5.37 16.40 25.53
C PHE A 76 4.76 16.42 26.94
N HIS A 77 4.75 17.59 27.57
CA HIS A 77 4.03 17.80 28.82
C HIS A 77 2.64 18.35 28.51
N ALA A 78 1.59 17.59 28.82
CA ALA A 78 0.22 17.94 28.46
C ALA A 78 -0.18 19.36 28.91
N ALA A 79 0.23 19.75 30.12
CA ALA A 79 -0.07 21.06 30.71
C ALA A 79 0.73 22.23 30.12
N THR A 80 1.97 22.01 29.69
CA THR A 80 2.93 23.11 29.46
C THR A 80 3.59 23.10 28.08
N ALA A 81 3.37 22.04 27.28
CA ALA A 81 3.93 21.96 25.93
C ALA A 81 3.53 23.20 25.11
N PRO A 82 4.47 23.83 24.39
CA PRO A 82 4.17 25.05 23.65
C PRO A 82 3.23 24.74 22.48
N LEU A 83 2.08 25.44 22.43
CA LEU A 83 1.13 25.36 21.32
C LEU A 83 1.61 26.27 20.20
N ARG A 84 2.24 25.70 19.17
CA ARG A 84 2.81 26.43 18.04
C ARG A 84 1.97 26.21 16.78
N ARG A 85 1.70 27.30 16.04
CA ARG A 85 1.15 27.18 14.69
C ARG A 85 2.15 26.47 13.77
N GLY A 86 1.62 25.79 12.75
CA GLY A 86 2.38 24.90 11.88
C GLY A 86 2.12 23.43 12.20
N VAL A 87 3.03 22.58 11.72
CA VAL A 87 2.91 21.12 11.80
C VAL A 87 3.63 20.61 13.05
N ASN A 88 2.91 20.00 13.98
CA ASN A 88 3.44 19.41 15.20
C ASN A 88 3.22 17.90 15.15
N VAL A 89 4.26 17.11 15.32
CA VAL A 89 4.14 15.64 15.41
C VAL A 89 4.37 15.22 16.85
N VAL A 90 3.46 14.42 17.40
CA VAL A 90 3.54 13.86 18.75
C VAL A 90 3.64 12.34 18.64
N GLU A 91 4.83 11.79 18.93
CA GLU A 91 5.04 10.35 19.01
C GLU A 91 4.54 9.83 20.37
N ALA A 92 3.52 8.96 20.33
CA ALA A 92 2.78 8.52 21.49
C ALA A 92 2.82 6.99 21.63
N SER A 93 3.87 6.46 22.26
CA SER A 93 4.07 5.02 22.40
C SER A 93 2.95 4.32 23.19
N ALA A 94 2.87 2.99 23.09
CA ALA A 94 1.83 2.22 23.76
C ALA A 94 1.73 2.54 25.26
N GLY A 95 0.52 2.84 25.74
CA GLY A 95 0.26 3.13 27.15
C GLY A 95 0.75 4.50 27.65
N THR A 96 1.19 5.41 26.78
CA THR A 96 1.75 6.72 27.19
C THR A 96 0.72 7.83 27.42
N GLY A 97 -0.58 7.50 27.34
CA GLY A 97 -1.65 8.47 27.60
C GLY A 97 -2.01 9.34 26.39
N LYS A 98 -1.88 8.84 25.16
CA LYS A 98 -2.24 9.54 23.91
C LYS A 98 -3.61 10.24 23.97
N THR A 99 -4.66 9.51 24.34
CA THR A 99 -6.02 10.02 24.41
C THR A 99 -6.18 11.11 25.49
N TYR A 100 -5.44 10.96 26.60
CA TYR A 100 -5.37 11.98 27.65
C TYR A 100 -4.69 13.26 27.15
N ALA A 101 -3.57 13.12 26.42
CA ALA A 101 -2.87 14.24 25.80
C ALA A 101 -3.75 15.00 24.80
N ILE A 102 -4.56 14.30 24.00
CA ILE A 102 -5.53 14.92 23.08
C ILE A 102 -6.59 15.72 23.87
N ALA A 103 -7.19 15.13 24.91
CA ALA A 103 -8.18 15.82 25.73
C ALA A 103 -7.59 17.08 26.41
N MET A 104 -6.35 17.00 26.88
CA MET A 104 -5.62 18.15 27.41
C MET A 104 -5.31 19.21 26.36
N LEU A 105 -4.93 18.83 25.14
CA LEU A 105 -4.76 19.78 24.04
C LEU A 105 -6.05 20.54 23.74
N VAL A 106 -7.19 19.84 23.65
CA VAL A 106 -8.50 20.47 23.44
C VAL A 106 -8.83 21.43 24.59
N LEU A 107 -8.68 20.99 25.84
CA LEU A 107 -8.86 21.86 27.01
C LEU A 107 -8.03 23.13 26.90
N ARG A 108 -6.76 23.02 26.54
CA ARG A 108 -5.85 24.17 26.44
C ARG A 108 -6.26 25.12 25.32
N PHE A 109 -6.64 24.63 24.15
CA PHE A 109 -7.14 25.52 23.09
C PHE A 109 -8.42 26.24 23.46
N VAL A 110 -9.33 25.60 24.20
CA VAL A 110 -10.54 26.25 24.69
C VAL A 110 -10.21 27.26 25.79
N ALA A 111 -9.48 26.85 26.82
CA ALA A 111 -9.25 27.67 28.02
C ALA A 111 -8.22 28.79 27.79
N GLU A 112 -7.10 28.51 27.13
CA GLU A 112 -6.01 29.47 26.90
C GLU A 112 -6.28 30.39 25.70
N PHE A 113 -6.87 29.86 24.62
CA PHE A 113 -7.02 30.58 23.34
C PHE A 113 -8.47 30.96 23.01
N GLY A 114 -9.45 30.46 23.77
CA GLY A 114 -10.87 30.73 23.49
C GLY A 114 -11.35 30.14 22.18
N VAL A 115 -10.70 29.09 21.67
CA VAL A 115 -11.10 28.48 20.39
C VAL A 115 -12.42 27.74 20.58
N PRO A 116 -13.47 28.06 19.80
CA PRO A 116 -14.74 27.33 19.86
C PRO A 116 -14.56 25.85 19.49
N VAL A 117 -15.32 24.96 20.13
CA VAL A 117 -15.22 23.51 19.90
C VAL A 117 -15.58 23.07 18.46
N GLU A 118 -16.35 23.89 17.75
CA GLU A 118 -16.67 23.70 16.34
C GLU A 118 -15.49 24.03 15.40
N GLU A 119 -14.55 24.87 15.86
CA GLU A 119 -13.32 25.23 15.13
C GLU A 119 -12.12 24.35 15.53
N LEU A 120 -12.33 23.35 16.40
CA LEU A 120 -11.36 22.34 16.83
C LEU A 120 -11.66 21.00 16.14
N LEU A 121 -11.03 20.77 14.99
CA LEU A 121 -11.16 19.50 14.28
C LEU A 121 -10.38 18.40 15.00
N VAL A 122 -11.05 17.32 15.36
CA VAL A 122 -10.42 16.11 15.91
C VAL A 122 -10.80 14.92 15.05
N VAL A 123 -9.81 14.22 14.53
CA VAL A 123 -10.03 13.10 13.60
C VAL A 123 -9.40 11.83 14.14
N SER A 124 -10.12 10.71 14.07
CA SER A 124 -9.60 9.38 14.41
C SER A 124 -10.01 8.34 13.34
N TYR A 125 -9.47 7.13 13.44
CA TYR A 125 -9.67 6.09 12.42
C TYR A 125 -11.03 5.38 12.53
N THR A 126 -11.54 5.16 13.74
CA THR A 126 -12.76 4.36 13.97
C THR A 126 -13.89 5.16 14.62
N LYS A 127 -15.15 4.76 14.35
CA LYS A 127 -16.34 5.36 14.99
C LYS A 127 -16.32 5.19 16.52
N ALA A 128 -15.83 4.06 17.02
CA ALA A 128 -15.72 3.83 18.46
C ALA A 128 -14.70 4.79 19.10
N ALA A 129 -13.55 4.99 18.47
CA ALA A 129 -12.54 5.93 18.95
C ALA A 129 -13.05 7.37 18.94
N THR A 130 -13.85 7.78 17.95
CA THR A 130 -14.43 9.12 17.92
C THR A 130 -15.43 9.37 19.04
N GLU A 131 -16.31 8.39 19.34
CA GLU A 131 -17.27 8.53 20.45
C GLU A 131 -16.55 8.53 21.80
N GLU A 132 -15.57 7.65 21.98
CA GLU A 132 -14.73 7.62 23.17
C GLU A 132 -14.01 8.96 23.38
N LEU A 133 -13.40 9.48 22.32
CA LEU A 133 -12.65 10.73 22.37
C LEU A 133 -13.56 11.93 22.65
N ARG A 134 -14.76 11.97 22.06
CA ARG A 134 -15.77 12.98 22.37
C ARG A 134 -16.17 12.94 23.85
N SER A 135 -16.42 11.75 24.40
CA SER A 135 -16.74 11.59 25.82
C SER A 135 -15.60 12.07 26.71
N ARG A 136 -14.36 11.69 26.41
CA ARG A 136 -13.17 12.08 27.19
C ARG A 136 -12.91 13.58 27.17
N ILE A 137 -13.06 14.22 26.01
CA ILE A 137 -12.98 15.68 25.87
C ILE A 137 -14.04 16.34 26.75
N ARG A 138 -15.31 15.90 26.66
CA ARG A 138 -16.41 16.45 27.46
C ARG A 138 -16.12 16.34 28.96
N SER A 139 -15.72 15.15 29.43
CA SER A 139 -15.39 14.92 30.84
C SER A 139 -14.24 15.82 31.30
N ARG A 140 -13.20 16.00 30.48
CA ARG A 140 -12.06 16.86 30.82
C ARG A 140 -12.43 18.33 30.90
N LEU A 141 -13.28 18.83 30.00
CA LEU A 141 -13.78 20.21 30.07
C LEU A 141 -14.70 20.43 31.29
N VAL A 142 -15.55 19.44 31.62
CA VAL A 142 -16.39 19.47 32.83
C VAL A 142 -15.54 19.53 34.10
N GLU A 143 -14.53 18.66 34.20
CA GLU A 143 -13.59 18.61 35.32
C GLU A 143 -12.87 19.96 35.49
N ALA A 144 -12.30 20.50 34.40
CA ALA A 144 -11.62 21.79 34.41
C ALA A 144 -12.53 22.94 34.87
N ARG A 145 -13.78 22.99 34.37
CA ARG A 145 -14.77 23.99 34.78
C ARG A 145 -15.12 23.86 36.27
N ASN A 146 -15.33 22.64 36.76
CA ASN A 146 -15.70 22.39 38.16
C ASN A 146 -14.57 22.79 39.12
N VAL A 147 -13.31 22.50 38.76
CA VAL A 147 -12.14 22.93 39.53
C VAL A 147 -11.98 24.45 39.50
N LEU A 148 -12.09 25.09 38.32
CA LEU A 148 -11.99 26.56 38.21
C LEU A 148 -13.10 27.30 38.96
N SER A 149 -14.31 26.73 39.01
CA SER A 149 -15.44 27.29 39.75
C SER A 149 -15.43 26.96 41.24
N GLY A 150 -14.44 26.21 41.73
CA GLY A 150 -14.33 25.82 43.14
C GLY A 150 -15.38 24.80 43.60
N ARG A 151 -16.08 24.15 42.68
CA ARG A 151 -17.13 23.15 42.98
C ARG A 151 -16.54 21.79 43.33
N GLU A 152 -15.40 21.45 42.76
CA GLU A 152 -14.70 20.18 42.97
C GLU A 152 -13.19 20.40 43.12
N LYS A 153 -12.52 19.44 43.76
CA LYS A 153 -11.06 19.33 43.75
C LYS A 153 -10.68 18.19 42.82
N SER A 154 -9.57 18.34 42.10
CA SER A 154 -8.98 17.28 41.28
C SER A 154 -7.59 16.94 41.83
N ASP A 155 -7.22 15.66 41.74
CA ASP A 155 -5.89 15.17 42.09
C ASP A 155 -4.97 15.07 40.84
N ASP A 156 -5.47 15.46 39.66
CA ASP A 156 -4.70 15.45 38.42
C ASP A 156 -3.73 16.63 38.36
N GLU A 157 -2.47 16.38 38.71
CA GLU A 157 -1.38 17.37 38.71
C GLU A 157 -1.24 18.12 37.37
N SER A 158 -1.48 17.44 36.23
CA SER A 158 -1.36 18.08 34.91
C SER A 158 -2.53 18.99 34.62
N LEU A 159 -3.74 18.63 35.07
CA LEU A 159 -4.88 19.54 35.01
C LEU A 159 -4.64 20.77 35.89
N LEU A 160 -4.25 20.58 37.15
CA LEU A 160 -4.00 21.68 38.08
C LEU A 160 -2.91 22.62 37.55
N ALA A 161 -1.78 22.08 37.10
CA ALA A 161 -0.70 22.87 36.51
C ALA A 161 -1.16 23.65 35.28
N CYS A 162 -2.01 23.07 34.43
CA CYS A 162 -2.60 23.76 33.29
C CYS A 162 -3.49 24.93 33.72
N LEU A 163 -4.36 24.71 34.70
CA LEU A 163 -5.28 25.73 35.21
C LEU A 163 -4.55 26.86 35.96
N ASP A 164 -3.45 26.53 36.64
CA ASP A 164 -2.62 27.50 37.36
C ASP A 164 -1.86 28.45 36.42
N LEU A 165 -1.57 28.01 35.20
CA LEU A 165 -0.91 28.81 34.16
C LEU A 165 -1.88 29.70 33.37
N LEU A 166 -3.19 29.60 33.59
CA LEU A 166 -4.17 30.42 32.89
C LEU A 166 -4.05 31.89 33.31
N PRO A 167 -3.85 32.84 32.37
CA PRO A 167 -3.68 34.25 32.69
C PRO A 167 -4.97 34.87 33.25
N GLU A 168 -6.13 34.48 32.72
CA GLU A 168 -7.44 35.02 33.11
C GLU A 168 -8.44 33.89 33.42
N ARG A 169 -8.43 33.40 34.66
CA ARG A 169 -9.29 32.28 35.11
C ARG A 169 -10.79 32.52 34.85
N GLY A 170 -11.26 33.75 35.04
CA GLY A 170 -12.66 34.11 34.81
C GLY A 170 -13.07 34.05 33.33
N LEU A 171 -12.17 34.44 32.42
CA LEU A 171 -12.41 34.32 30.98
C LEU A 171 -12.34 32.86 30.53
N ALA A 172 -11.35 32.11 31.02
CA ALA A 172 -11.24 30.67 30.74
C ALA A 172 -12.48 29.89 31.20
N LEU A 173 -13.05 30.23 32.37
CA LEU A 173 -14.29 29.63 32.85
C LEU A 173 -15.45 29.87 31.87
N LYS A 174 -15.59 31.10 31.34
CA LYS A 174 -16.60 31.41 30.31
C LYS A 174 -16.37 30.63 29.02
N HIS A 175 -15.13 30.52 28.54
CA HIS A 175 -14.80 29.71 27.37
C HIS A 175 -15.21 28.24 27.57
N LEU A 176 -14.91 27.68 28.74
CA LEU A 176 -15.30 26.31 29.09
C LEU A 176 -16.81 26.12 29.16
N GLU A 177 -17.55 27.07 29.75
CA GLU A 177 -19.01 27.02 29.81
C GLU A 177 -19.64 27.06 28.41
N LEU A 178 -19.18 27.96 27.54
CA LEU A 178 -19.62 28.03 26.15
C LEU A 178 -19.28 26.75 25.38
N ALA A 179 -18.04 26.26 25.49
CA ALA A 179 -17.61 25.02 24.87
C ALA A 179 -18.48 23.83 25.30
N LEU A 180 -18.86 23.76 26.58
CA LEU A 180 -19.73 22.71 27.12
C LEU A 180 -21.17 22.77 26.60
N LEU A 181 -21.69 23.97 26.34
CA LEU A 181 -23.00 24.17 25.71
C LEU A 181 -23.00 23.71 24.25
N ASP A 182 -21.91 23.95 23.52
CA ASP A 182 -21.76 23.63 22.10
C ASP A 182 -21.11 22.26 21.84
N MET A 183 -20.97 21.39 22.85
CA MET A 183 -20.29 20.09 22.69
C MET A 183 -20.91 19.18 21.64
N ASP A 184 -22.22 19.28 21.40
CA ASP A 184 -22.90 18.48 20.39
C ASP A 184 -22.55 18.92 18.95
N ARG A 185 -21.96 20.12 18.80
CA ARG A 185 -21.38 20.65 17.56
C ARG A 185 -19.88 20.38 17.42
N ALA A 186 -19.24 19.77 18.43
CA ALA A 186 -17.81 19.51 18.40
C ALA A 186 -17.40 18.71 17.16
N ALA A 187 -16.38 19.21 16.46
CA ALA A 187 -15.90 18.64 15.20
C ALA A 187 -15.03 17.38 15.40
N VAL A 188 -15.62 16.35 16.01
CA VAL A 188 -14.97 15.04 16.23
C VAL A 188 -15.49 14.03 15.21
N PHE A 189 -14.66 13.65 14.24
CA PHE A 189 -15.05 12.82 13.10
C PHE A 189 -14.11 11.65 12.88
N THR A 190 -14.59 10.63 12.15
CA THR A 190 -13.67 9.71 11.48
C THR A 190 -13.07 10.41 10.26
N ILE A 191 -11.94 9.93 9.73
CA ILE A 191 -11.36 10.47 8.48
C ILE A 191 -12.39 10.48 7.35
N HIS A 192 -13.11 9.37 7.17
CA HIS A 192 -14.18 9.25 6.19
C HIS A 192 -15.36 10.19 6.45
N GLY A 193 -15.78 10.32 7.72
CA GLY A 193 -16.87 11.21 8.11
C GLY A 193 -16.52 12.68 7.85
N PHE A 194 -15.27 13.06 8.08
CA PHE A 194 -14.74 14.36 7.69
C PHE A 194 -14.81 14.56 6.18
N CYS A 195 -14.27 13.62 5.38
CA CYS A 195 -14.27 13.73 3.92
C CYS A 195 -15.69 13.83 3.34
N GLN A 196 -16.60 12.96 3.81
CA GLN A 196 -18.01 12.98 3.41
C GLN A 196 -18.68 14.32 3.70
N ARG A 197 -18.45 14.86 4.91
CA ARG A 197 -19.03 16.14 5.32
C ARG A 197 -18.51 17.29 4.46
N MET A 198 -17.20 17.36 4.24
CA MET A 198 -16.59 18.42 3.44
C MET A 198 -17.05 18.37 1.98
N LEU A 199 -17.17 17.17 1.40
CA LEU A 199 -17.67 16.99 0.04
C LEU A 199 -19.14 17.36 -0.10
N ARG A 200 -20.00 16.93 0.83
CA ARG A 200 -21.44 17.25 0.81
C ARG A 200 -21.71 18.75 0.94
N GLU A 201 -20.97 19.42 1.82
CA GLU A 201 -21.08 20.88 2.01
C GLU A 201 -20.57 21.67 0.80
N GLN A 202 -19.76 21.08 -0.07
CA GLN A 202 -19.15 21.70 -1.25
C GLN A 202 -19.53 20.95 -2.53
N ALA A 203 -20.73 20.35 -2.58
CA ALA A 203 -21.15 19.51 -3.70
C ALA A 203 -21.15 20.28 -5.04
N LEU A 204 -21.44 21.59 -5.00
CA LEU A 204 -21.38 22.49 -6.17
C LEU A 204 -19.94 22.70 -6.65
N GLU A 205 -18.99 22.97 -5.75
CA GLU A 205 -17.59 23.19 -6.12
C GLU A 205 -16.84 21.88 -6.46
N SER A 206 -17.21 20.77 -5.81
CA SER A 206 -16.58 19.45 -6.01
C SER A 206 -17.15 18.67 -7.20
N GLY A 207 -18.26 19.13 -7.79
CA GLY A 207 -18.93 18.45 -8.91
C GLY A 207 -19.56 17.11 -8.54
N GLN A 208 -19.77 16.84 -7.25
CA GLN A 208 -20.43 15.62 -6.77
C GLN A 208 -21.96 15.75 -6.86
N LEU A 209 -22.62 14.65 -7.22
CA LEU A 209 -24.07 14.53 -7.13
C LEU A 209 -24.50 14.58 -5.65
N PHE A 210 -25.54 15.36 -5.34
CA PHE A 210 -25.97 15.64 -3.96
C PHE A 210 -26.46 14.41 -3.19
N ASP A 211 -26.89 13.35 -3.90
CA ASP A 211 -27.54 12.16 -3.34
C ASP A 211 -26.82 10.86 -3.75
N MET A 212 -25.55 10.74 -3.38
CA MET A 212 -24.81 9.49 -3.55
C MET A 212 -24.96 8.59 -2.32
N GLU A 213 -25.30 7.32 -2.52
CA GLU A 213 -25.37 6.32 -1.45
C GLU A 213 -23.97 5.80 -1.10
N LEU A 214 -23.60 5.84 0.18
CA LEU A 214 -22.30 5.35 0.65
C LEU A 214 -22.36 3.83 0.84
N THR A 215 -21.58 3.08 0.05
CA THR A 215 -21.47 1.63 0.18
C THR A 215 -20.15 1.22 0.81
N ALA A 216 -20.22 0.28 1.75
CA ALA A 216 -19.06 -0.39 2.34
C ALA A 216 -18.55 -1.56 1.48
N ASP A 217 -19.46 -2.19 0.72
CA ASP A 217 -19.15 -3.35 -0.10
C ASP A 217 -19.15 -3.00 -1.57
N VAL A 218 -17.97 -3.07 -2.17
CA VAL A 218 -17.72 -2.84 -3.59
C VAL A 218 -17.43 -4.14 -4.34
N SER A 219 -17.51 -5.29 -3.66
CA SER A 219 -17.08 -6.60 -4.19
C SER A 219 -17.91 -7.01 -5.42
N GLN A 220 -19.21 -6.75 -5.40
CA GLN A 220 -20.08 -7.05 -6.54
C GLN A 220 -19.67 -6.26 -7.79
N VAL A 221 -19.54 -4.93 -7.67
CA VAL A 221 -19.15 -4.04 -8.80
C VAL A 221 -17.77 -4.42 -9.32
N ARG A 222 -16.85 -4.78 -8.41
CA ARG A 222 -15.51 -5.23 -8.76
C ARG A 222 -15.54 -6.56 -9.53
N ASN A 223 -16.30 -7.55 -9.07
CA ASN A 223 -16.43 -8.84 -9.73
C ASN A 223 -17.03 -8.70 -11.13
N GLU A 224 -18.01 -7.81 -11.30
CA GLU A 224 -18.56 -7.49 -12.61
C GLU A 224 -17.52 -6.86 -13.54
N LEU A 225 -16.73 -5.88 -13.05
CA LEU A 225 -15.63 -5.26 -13.83
C LEU A 225 -14.61 -6.31 -14.30
N VAL A 226 -14.17 -7.18 -13.39
CA VAL A 226 -13.22 -8.25 -13.71
C VAL A 226 -13.80 -9.22 -14.73
N ALA A 227 -15.08 -9.63 -14.57
CA ALA A 227 -15.74 -10.53 -15.50
C ALA A 227 -15.91 -9.90 -16.88
N ASP A 228 -16.27 -8.61 -16.95
CA ASP A 228 -16.41 -7.88 -18.21
C ASP A 228 -15.07 -7.66 -18.90
N PHE A 229 -14.00 -7.36 -18.15
CA PHE A 229 -12.63 -7.34 -18.66
C PHE A 229 -12.25 -8.69 -19.26
N TRP A 230 -12.47 -9.78 -18.51
CA TRP A 230 -12.15 -11.14 -18.97
C TRP A 230 -12.90 -11.48 -20.26
N ARG A 231 -14.20 -11.20 -20.35
CA ARG A 231 -14.99 -11.47 -21.56
C ARG A 231 -14.44 -10.69 -22.76
N ARG A 232 -14.18 -9.39 -22.62
CA ARG A 232 -13.63 -8.56 -23.70
C ARG A 232 -12.23 -8.98 -24.14
N LYS A 233 -11.40 -9.50 -23.22
CA LYS A 233 -10.00 -9.82 -23.51
C LYS A 233 -9.75 -11.26 -23.89
N MET A 234 -10.59 -12.21 -23.44
CA MET A 234 -10.39 -13.64 -23.69
C MET A 234 -11.26 -14.21 -24.81
N TYR A 235 -12.48 -13.72 -25.02
CA TYR A 235 -13.42 -14.42 -25.91
C TYR A 235 -13.08 -14.30 -27.39
N ASP A 236 -12.41 -13.20 -27.78
CA ASP A 236 -11.97 -12.98 -29.16
C ASP A 236 -10.56 -13.55 -29.45
N LEU A 237 -9.93 -14.19 -28.46
CA LEU A 237 -8.59 -14.77 -28.61
C LEU A 237 -8.62 -16.11 -29.34
N SER A 238 -7.51 -16.40 -30.03
CA SER A 238 -7.24 -17.73 -30.56
C SER A 238 -7.14 -18.76 -29.43
N LEU A 239 -7.41 -20.03 -29.72
CA LEU A 239 -7.26 -21.12 -28.75
C LEU A 239 -5.87 -21.18 -28.12
N PHE A 240 -4.83 -20.85 -28.88
CA PHE A 240 -3.47 -20.76 -28.38
C PHE A 240 -3.30 -19.66 -27.35
N HIS A 241 -3.73 -18.43 -27.66
CA HIS A 241 -3.64 -17.31 -26.71
C HIS A 241 -4.48 -17.56 -25.45
N CYS A 242 -5.66 -18.18 -25.60
CA CYS A 242 -6.44 -18.65 -24.45
C CYS A 242 -5.64 -19.62 -23.57
N SER A 243 -4.94 -20.60 -24.17
CA SER A 243 -4.15 -21.58 -23.40
C SER A 243 -3.03 -20.91 -22.59
N LEU A 244 -2.37 -19.89 -23.16
CA LEU A 244 -1.31 -19.12 -22.50
C LEU A 244 -1.81 -18.48 -21.18
N PHE A 245 -2.99 -17.87 -21.20
CA PHE A 245 -3.55 -17.23 -20.01
C PHE A 245 -4.17 -18.24 -19.04
N LEU A 246 -4.82 -19.29 -19.54
CA LEU A 246 -5.46 -20.32 -18.71
C LEU A 246 -4.46 -21.17 -17.92
N GLU A 247 -3.21 -21.28 -18.38
CA GLU A 247 -2.12 -21.86 -17.60
C GLU A 247 -1.84 -21.06 -16.32
N HIS A 248 -2.03 -19.74 -16.37
CA HIS A 248 -1.75 -18.81 -15.27
C HIS A 248 -2.99 -18.50 -14.42
N PHE A 249 -4.15 -18.41 -15.05
CA PHE A 249 -5.42 -18.02 -14.42
C PHE A 249 -6.53 -18.94 -14.92
N SER A 250 -6.99 -19.85 -14.05
CA SER A 250 -8.09 -20.76 -14.37
C SER A 250 -9.45 -20.06 -14.46
N SER A 251 -9.55 -18.86 -13.88
CA SER A 251 -10.78 -18.08 -13.81
C SER A 251 -10.52 -16.57 -13.71
N PRO A 252 -11.53 -15.72 -14.01
CA PRO A 252 -11.43 -14.28 -13.78
C PRO A 252 -11.10 -13.92 -12.32
N ALA A 253 -11.57 -14.72 -11.36
CA ALA A 253 -11.28 -14.55 -9.95
C ALA A 253 -9.79 -14.74 -9.64
N GLU A 254 -9.13 -15.73 -10.24
CA GLU A 254 -7.67 -15.91 -10.07
C GLU A 254 -6.87 -14.77 -10.69
N LEU A 255 -7.30 -14.25 -11.85
CA LEU A 255 -6.69 -13.07 -12.43
C LEU A 255 -6.82 -11.85 -11.51
N TYR A 256 -8.00 -11.64 -10.92
CA TYR A 256 -8.22 -10.57 -9.95
C TYR A 256 -7.36 -10.72 -8.70
N GLU A 257 -7.28 -11.92 -8.10
CA GLU A 257 -6.41 -12.14 -6.94
C GLU A 257 -4.94 -11.82 -7.24
N SER A 258 -4.51 -11.91 -8.51
CA SER A 258 -3.15 -11.52 -8.93
C SER A 258 -2.89 -10.00 -8.89
N VAL A 259 -3.94 -9.16 -8.82
CA VAL A 259 -3.86 -7.68 -8.83
C VAL A 259 -4.64 -7.01 -7.69
N LYS A 260 -5.30 -7.78 -6.82
CA LYS A 260 -6.18 -7.30 -5.73
C LYS A 260 -5.56 -6.26 -4.79
N GLY A 261 -4.23 -6.26 -4.65
CA GLY A 261 -3.51 -5.30 -3.79
C GLY A 261 -3.28 -3.94 -4.41
N VAL A 262 -3.68 -3.70 -5.67
CA VAL A 262 -3.51 -2.41 -6.35
C VAL A 262 -4.55 -1.42 -5.83
N GLY A 263 -4.08 -0.39 -5.13
CA GLY A 263 -4.86 0.76 -4.68
C GLY A 263 -5.14 1.76 -5.80
N VAL A 264 -6.08 2.68 -5.57
CA VAL A 264 -6.56 3.67 -6.56
C VAL A 264 -5.47 4.66 -7.00
N GLU A 265 -4.49 4.94 -6.13
CA GLU A 265 -3.42 5.92 -6.40
C GLU A 265 -2.04 5.28 -6.64
N ASP A 266 -1.97 3.96 -6.65
CA ASP A 266 -0.72 3.24 -6.83
C ASP A 266 -0.15 3.45 -8.24
N ILE A 267 1.15 3.67 -8.34
CA ILE A 267 1.82 3.68 -9.64
C ILE A 267 2.05 2.22 -10.07
N ILE A 268 1.37 1.81 -11.12
CA ILE A 268 1.56 0.50 -11.73
C ILE A 268 2.78 0.53 -12.66
N GLU A 269 3.81 -0.25 -12.33
CA GLU A 269 5.00 -0.41 -13.16
C GLU A 269 4.94 -1.73 -13.97
N PRO A 270 5.61 -1.80 -15.15
CA PRO A 270 6.39 -0.74 -15.80
C PRO A 270 5.53 0.37 -16.43
N ASP A 271 6.08 1.58 -16.47
CA ASP A 271 5.49 2.73 -17.20
C ASP A 271 5.58 2.58 -18.74
N ASP A 272 6.58 1.85 -19.26
CA ASP A 272 6.70 1.53 -20.68
C ASP A 272 5.77 0.36 -21.05
N ARG A 273 4.52 0.72 -21.36
CA ARG A 273 3.42 -0.22 -21.57
C ARG A 273 3.17 -0.41 -23.06
N ILE A 274 3.01 -1.67 -23.45
CA ILE A 274 2.42 -2.04 -24.73
C ILE A 274 1.00 -2.54 -24.49
N LEU A 275 0.14 -2.43 -25.50
CA LEU A 275 -1.21 -3.01 -25.43
C LEU A 275 -1.12 -4.53 -25.51
N LEU A 276 -2.10 -5.22 -24.92
CA LEU A 276 -2.17 -6.68 -24.95
C LEU A 276 -2.08 -7.22 -26.38
N ASP A 277 -2.80 -6.61 -27.32
CA ASP A 277 -2.79 -7.04 -28.73
C ASP A 277 -1.39 -6.96 -29.35
N GLN A 278 -0.60 -5.93 -28.99
CA GLN A 278 0.79 -5.81 -29.44
C GLN A 278 1.69 -6.87 -28.77
N ALA A 279 1.46 -7.17 -27.49
CA ALA A 279 2.19 -8.23 -26.81
C ALA A 279 1.90 -9.61 -27.43
N LEU A 280 0.64 -9.86 -27.81
CA LEU A 280 0.23 -11.10 -28.48
C LEU A 280 0.82 -11.23 -29.88
N LEU A 281 0.88 -10.14 -30.66
CA LEU A 281 1.58 -10.13 -31.95
C LEU A 281 3.06 -10.51 -31.80
N GLN A 282 3.74 -10.01 -30.76
CA GLN A 282 5.13 -10.40 -30.47
C GLN A 282 5.26 -11.89 -30.10
N VAL A 283 4.26 -12.45 -29.40
CA VAL A 283 4.21 -13.89 -29.10
C VAL A 283 4.06 -14.70 -30.39
N ASP A 284 3.18 -14.30 -31.30
CA ASP A 284 2.99 -14.99 -32.59
C ASP A 284 4.25 -14.94 -33.46
N GLU A 285 4.93 -13.79 -33.52
CA GLU A 285 6.18 -13.62 -34.25
C GLU A 285 7.30 -14.54 -33.71
N THR A 286 7.53 -14.53 -32.40
CA THR A 286 8.55 -15.37 -31.77
C THR A 286 8.18 -16.85 -31.82
N ARG A 287 6.89 -17.20 -31.72
CA ARG A 287 6.39 -18.57 -31.92
C ARG A 287 6.74 -19.07 -33.31
N LYS A 288 6.51 -18.25 -34.34
CA LYS A 288 6.83 -18.60 -35.73
C LYS A 288 8.32 -18.82 -35.93
N LEU A 289 9.17 -17.97 -35.35
CA LEU A 289 10.63 -18.13 -35.40
C LEU A 289 11.09 -19.42 -34.70
N LEU A 290 10.50 -19.75 -33.55
CA LEU A 290 10.79 -20.99 -32.83
C LEU A 290 10.29 -22.23 -33.59
N GLY A 291 9.12 -22.16 -34.22
CA GLY A 291 8.59 -23.22 -35.08
C GLY A 291 9.44 -23.50 -36.31
N ASN A 292 9.92 -22.45 -37.00
CA ASN A 292 10.86 -22.60 -38.12
C ASN A 292 12.15 -23.30 -37.69
N TRP A 293 12.66 -22.95 -36.50
CA TRP A 293 13.82 -23.62 -35.92
C TRP A 293 13.51 -25.09 -35.61
N TRP A 294 12.34 -25.40 -35.04
CA TRP A 294 11.91 -26.77 -34.73
C TRP A 294 11.90 -27.64 -35.99
N HIS A 295 11.23 -27.20 -37.06
CA HIS A 295 11.18 -27.95 -38.32
C HIS A 295 12.55 -28.21 -38.95
N THR A 296 13.54 -27.36 -38.67
CA THR A 296 14.89 -27.50 -39.23
C THR A 296 15.81 -28.37 -38.36
N ASN A 297 15.63 -28.37 -37.04
CA ASN A 297 16.61 -28.92 -36.09
C ASN A 297 16.09 -30.08 -35.24
N ALA A 298 14.78 -30.29 -35.12
CA ALA A 298 14.21 -31.30 -34.23
C ALA A 298 14.71 -32.72 -34.54
N SER A 299 14.79 -33.10 -35.83
CA SER A 299 15.26 -34.42 -36.26
C SER A 299 16.74 -34.68 -35.92
N ALA A 300 17.54 -33.63 -35.79
CA ALA A 300 18.94 -33.72 -35.35
C ALA A 300 19.08 -33.62 -33.83
N LEU A 301 18.13 -32.99 -33.14
CA LEU A 301 18.13 -32.80 -31.70
C LEU A 301 17.64 -34.04 -30.94
N GLU A 302 16.62 -34.71 -31.44
CA GLU A 302 16.00 -35.89 -30.79
C GLU A 302 17.03 -36.99 -30.47
N PRO A 303 17.92 -37.40 -31.40
CA PRO A 303 18.90 -38.44 -31.10
C PRO A 303 19.89 -38.03 -30.01
N CYS A 304 20.24 -36.74 -29.92
CA CYS A 304 21.11 -36.23 -28.86
C CYS A 304 20.45 -36.36 -27.48
N PHE A 305 19.13 -36.14 -27.38
CA PHE A 305 18.40 -36.37 -26.14
C PHE A 305 18.35 -37.87 -25.79
N LEU A 306 18.01 -38.73 -26.74
CA LEU A 306 17.91 -40.17 -26.52
C LEU A 306 19.26 -40.77 -26.07
N GLU A 307 20.36 -40.43 -26.73
CA GLU A 307 21.70 -40.88 -26.34
C GLU A 307 22.06 -40.42 -24.91
N ALA A 308 21.76 -39.15 -24.58
CA ALA A 308 22.00 -38.62 -23.25
C ALA A 308 21.11 -39.26 -22.16
N ILE A 309 19.88 -39.65 -22.49
CA ILE A 309 18.97 -40.40 -21.62
C ILE A 309 19.52 -41.81 -21.36
N GLU A 310 19.96 -42.53 -22.39
CA GLU A 310 20.59 -43.85 -22.26
C GLU A 310 21.83 -43.79 -21.35
N GLN A 311 22.64 -42.76 -21.52
CA GLN A 311 23.81 -42.50 -20.67
C GLN A 311 23.45 -41.96 -19.28
N LYS A 312 22.16 -41.79 -18.93
CA LYS A 312 21.66 -41.25 -17.65
C LYS A 312 22.26 -39.89 -17.30
N MET A 313 22.40 -39.01 -18.29
CA MET A 313 23.01 -37.68 -18.16
C MET A 313 22.03 -36.62 -17.65
N PHE A 314 20.73 -36.87 -17.77
CA PHE A 314 19.67 -36.01 -17.23
C PHE A 314 19.16 -36.49 -15.87
N LYS A 315 18.37 -35.64 -15.19
CA LYS A 315 17.59 -36.00 -14.01
C LYS A 315 16.45 -36.95 -14.37
N LYS A 316 15.98 -37.69 -13.36
CA LYS A 316 14.95 -38.72 -13.51
C LYS A 316 13.66 -38.19 -14.14
N ASP A 317 13.22 -37.00 -13.76
CA ASP A 317 11.93 -36.46 -14.20
C ASP A 317 11.91 -36.20 -15.72
N LEU A 318 12.96 -35.58 -16.26
CA LEU A 318 13.12 -35.41 -17.70
C LEU A 318 13.17 -36.76 -18.41
N MET A 319 13.97 -37.71 -17.90
CA MET A 319 14.14 -39.02 -18.54
C MET A 319 12.83 -39.82 -18.62
N VAL A 320 11.99 -39.75 -17.59
CA VAL A 320 10.71 -40.48 -17.53
C VAL A 320 9.64 -39.78 -18.36
N GLY A 321 9.65 -38.45 -18.39
CA GLY A 321 8.65 -37.64 -19.10
C GLY A 321 8.98 -37.30 -20.55
N PHE A 322 10.16 -37.70 -21.06
CA PHE A 322 10.69 -37.24 -22.34
C PHE A 322 9.74 -37.50 -23.52
N ASP A 323 9.28 -38.74 -23.72
CA ASP A 323 8.46 -39.09 -24.90
C ASP A 323 7.16 -38.27 -24.95
N SER A 324 6.49 -38.14 -23.79
CA SER A 324 5.27 -37.34 -23.65
C SER A 324 5.54 -35.85 -23.91
N TRP A 325 6.65 -35.32 -23.37
CA TRP A 325 7.05 -33.93 -23.59
C TRP A 325 7.42 -33.65 -25.04
N TRP A 326 8.16 -34.56 -25.69
CA TRP A 326 8.57 -34.44 -27.09
C TRP A 326 7.35 -34.44 -28.01
N GLN A 327 6.40 -35.35 -27.78
CA GLN A 327 5.13 -35.40 -28.50
C GLN A 327 4.30 -34.10 -28.32
N GLN A 328 4.27 -33.53 -27.10
CA GLN A 328 3.62 -32.23 -26.88
C GLN A 328 4.27 -31.13 -27.72
N CYS A 329 5.60 -31.09 -27.78
CA CYS A 329 6.34 -30.12 -28.60
C CYS A 329 6.03 -30.32 -30.09
N GLU A 330 6.05 -31.55 -30.58
CA GLU A 330 5.73 -31.88 -31.97
C GLU A 330 4.34 -31.38 -32.34
N LEU A 331 3.30 -31.77 -31.60
CA LEU A 331 1.92 -31.35 -31.83
C LEU A 331 1.76 -29.82 -31.78
N PHE A 332 2.50 -29.13 -30.90
CA PHE A 332 2.45 -27.68 -30.79
C PHE A 332 3.07 -26.95 -31.99
N PHE A 333 4.19 -27.46 -32.50
CA PHE A 333 4.90 -26.85 -33.63
C PHE A 333 4.33 -27.27 -35.00
N THR A 334 3.69 -28.43 -35.12
CA THR A 334 2.93 -28.82 -36.33
C THR A 334 1.58 -28.11 -36.43
N GLY A 335 1.09 -27.55 -35.31
CA GLY A 335 -0.19 -26.84 -35.24
C GLY A 335 -1.37 -27.73 -34.89
N ASP A 336 -1.14 -29.02 -34.64
CA ASP A 336 -2.17 -29.99 -34.22
C ASP A 336 -2.65 -29.76 -32.78
N SER A 337 -1.87 -29.03 -31.98
CA SER A 337 -2.24 -28.59 -30.64
C SER A 337 -2.08 -27.07 -30.49
N SER A 338 -3.08 -26.46 -29.85
CA SER A 338 -3.02 -25.08 -29.39
C SER A 338 -2.46 -24.93 -27.98
N LEU A 339 -2.22 -26.04 -27.26
CA LEU A 339 -1.73 -26.02 -25.89
C LEU A 339 -0.22 -25.78 -25.86
N LEU A 340 0.22 -24.87 -25.00
CA LEU A 340 1.63 -24.62 -24.76
C LEU A 340 2.27 -25.87 -24.10
N PRO A 341 3.34 -26.44 -24.68
CA PRO A 341 4.05 -27.56 -24.07
C PRO A 341 4.66 -27.14 -22.74
N SER A 342 4.57 -28.02 -21.75
CA SER A 342 5.30 -27.85 -20.51
C SER A 342 6.81 -27.84 -20.77
N HIS A 343 7.61 -27.17 -19.93
CA HIS A 343 9.08 -27.23 -19.99
C HIS A 343 9.75 -26.83 -21.31
N LEU A 344 9.15 -25.99 -22.17
CA LEU A 344 9.78 -25.53 -23.43
C LEU A 344 11.21 -25.00 -23.26
N SER A 345 11.56 -24.44 -22.09
CA SER A 345 12.92 -24.02 -21.74
C SER A 345 14.01 -25.08 -21.95
N TRP A 346 13.66 -26.38 -21.99
CA TRP A 346 14.59 -27.47 -22.30
C TRP A 346 15.15 -27.44 -23.73
N LEU A 347 14.51 -26.71 -24.65
CA LEU A 347 15.05 -26.46 -25.99
C LEU A 347 16.20 -25.45 -25.97
N GLY A 348 16.47 -24.79 -24.84
CA GLY A 348 17.57 -23.86 -24.65
C GLY A 348 18.61 -24.41 -23.68
N GLU A 349 19.87 -23.99 -23.86
CA GLU A 349 21.00 -24.43 -23.04
C GLU A 349 20.76 -24.14 -21.54
N GLN A 350 20.24 -22.96 -21.21
CA GLN A 350 20.02 -22.56 -19.80
C GLN A 350 18.97 -23.42 -19.10
N GLY A 351 17.86 -23.75 -19.76
CA GLY A 351 16.84 -24.61 -19.20
C GLY A 351 17.34 -26.05 -19.08
N LEU A 352 18.00 -26.57 -20.13
CA LEU A 352 18.50 -27.94 -20.16
C LEU A 352 19.64 -28.18 -19.15
N LYS A 353 20.50 -27.18 -18.91
CA LYS A 353 21.56 -27.24 -17.87
C LYS A 353 21.02 -27.57 -16.48
N LYS A 354 19.82 -27.10 -16.15
CA LYS A 354 19.17 -27.36 -14.86
C LYS A 354 18.79 -28.83 -14.71
N GLU A 355 18.50 -29.51 -15.81
CA GLU A 355 18.11 -30.92 -15.85
C GLU A 355 19.29 -31.89 -16.02
N LEU A 356 20.52 -31.41 -16.18
CA LEU A 356 21.70 -32.26 -16.18
C LEU A 356 22.02 -32.80 -14.77
N ASN A 357 22.34 -34.09 -14.71
CA ASN A 357 22.68 -34.81 -13.50
C ASN A 357 23.98 -34.29 -12.88
N GLY A 358 23.85 -33.57 -11.75
CA GLY A 358 24.98 -32.96 -11.05
C GLY A 358 26.02 -33.95 -10.49
N ASN A 359 25.66 -35.23 -10.33
CA ASN A 359 26.61 -36.26 -9.90
C ASN A 359 27.54 -36.69 -11.04
N LYS A 360 27.09 -36.62 -12.29
CA LYS A 360 27.88 -36.96 -13.48
C LYS A 360 28.60 -35.75 -14.07
N LEU A 361 27.90 -34.62 -14.16
CA LEU A 361 28.44 -33.37 -14.71
C LEU A 361 28.47 -32.29 -13.62
N ARG A 362 29.63 -32.18 -12.95
CA ARG A 362 29.90 -31.17 -11.92
C ARG A 362 30.47 -29.89 -12.54
N GLY A 363 29.85 -28.76 -12.22
CA GLY A 363 30.29 -27.43 -12.63
C GLY A 363 29.73 -26.98 -13.98
N ASP A 364 29.48 -25.68 -14.10
CA ASP A 364 28.78 -25.09 -15.25
C ASP A 364 29.56 -25.22 -16.57
N ALA A 365 30.89 -25.12 -16.52
CA ALA A 365 31.75 -25.27 -17.69
C ALA A 365 31.62 -26.67 -18.33
N LYS A 366 31.54 -27.74 -17.52
CA LYS A 366 31.39 -29.11 -18.04
C LYS A 366 29.99 -29.35 -18.62
N LYS A 367 28.96 -28.76 -18.01
CA LYS A 367 27.59 -28.80 -18.52
C LYS A 367 27.47 -28.09 -19.87
N SER A 368 28.06 -26.91 -19.99
CA SER A 368 28.11 -26.16 -21.25
C SER A 368 28.87 -26.91 -22.34
N ALA A 369 30.01 -27.52 -21.99
CA ALA A 369 30.81 -28.32 -22.93
C ALA A 369 30.05 -29.54 -23.45
N PHE A 370 29.26 -30.20 -22.60
CA PHE A 370 28.42 -31.33 -22.99
C PHE A 370 27.32 -30.92 -23.98
N LEU A 371 26.65 -29.79 -23.73
CA LEU A 371 25.55 -29.30 -24.57
C LEU A 371 26.01 -28.61 -25.86
N LYS A 372 27.32 -28.36 -26.02
CA LYS A 372 27.87 -27.59 -27.16
C LYS A 372 27.48 -28.14 -28.53
N ASN A 373 27.29 -29.46 -28.64
CA ASN A 373 26.96 -30.14 -29.89
C ASN A 373 25.45 -30.32 -30.11
N PHE A 374 24.62 -29.96 -29.13
CA PHE A 374 23.17 -30.04 -29.27
C PHE A 374 22.72 -28.85 -30.13
N PRO A 375 21.96 -29.06 -31.21
CA PRO A 375 21.38 -27.96 -31.98
C PRO A 375 20.22 -27.39 -31.16
N LEU A 376 20.50 -26.52 -30.18
CA LEU A 376 19.55 -25.91 -29.25
C LEU A 376 19.01 -24.56 -29.77
N ALA A 377 17.78 -24.21 -29.38
CA ALA A 377 17.09 -23.00 -29.81
C ALA A 377 17.63 -21.74 -29.12
N ASN A 378 18.20 -21.91 -27.92
CA ASN A 378 18.82 -20.88 -27.08
C ASN A 378 18.00 -19.57 -27.08
N GLU A 379 18.53 -18.50 -27.68
CA GLU A 379 17.89 -17.19 -27.72
C GLU A 379 16.45 -17.21 -28.24
N LYS A 380 16.10 -18.10 -29.19
CA LYS A 380 14.74 -18.16 -29.74
C LYS A 380 13.72 -18.62 -28.72
N VAL A 381 14.05 -19.65 -27.93
CA VAL A 381 13.14 -20.12 -26.89
C VAL A 381 13.08 -19.13 -25.74
N ASP A 382 14.22 -18.53 -25.35
CA ASP A 382 14.25 -17.52 -24.31
C ASP A 382 13.42 -16.28 -24.70
N GLN A 383 13.52 -15.83 -25.96
CA GLN A 383 12.71 -14.74 -26.50
C GLN A 383 11.21 -15.09 -26.52
N PHE A 384 10.84 -16.27 -27.00
CA PHE A 384 9.44 -16.72 -27.01
C PHE A 384 8.83 -16.76 -25.61
N LEU A 385 9.53 -17.37 -24.65
CA LEU A 385 9.07 -17.43 -23.26
C LEU A 385 9.03 -16.04 -22.62
N ALA A 386 9.96 -15.14 -22.96
CA ALA A 386 9.94 -13.75 -22.51
C ALA A 386 8.72 -12.99 -23.06
N THR A 387 8.36 -13.16 -24.33
CA THR A 387 7.16 -12.55 -24.91
C THR A 387 5.87 -13.11 -24.30
N CYS A 388 5.79 -14.42 -24.04
CA CYS A 388 4.67 -15.05 -23.34
C CYS A 388 4.48 -14.43 -21.94
N ASN A 389 5.56 -14.35 -21.17
CA ASN A 389 5.56 -13.69 -19.87
C ASN A 389 5.15 -12.22 -19.95
N ARG A 390 5.63 -11.48 -20.97
CA ARG A 390 5.24 -10.09 -21.19
C ARG A 390 3.75 -9.96 -21.48
N ALA A 391 3.14 -10.85 -22.25
CA ALA A 391 1.71 -10.86 -22.51
C ALA A 391 0.89 -11.10 -21.23
N VAL A 392 1.26 -12.09 -20.41
CA VAL A 392 0.63 -12.36 -19.10
C VAL A 392 0.73 -11.15 -18.18
N LEU A 393 1.91 -10.53 -18.10
CA LEU A 393 2.11 -9.31 -17.31
C LEU A 393 1.26 -8.15 -17.83
N THR A 394 1.18 -7.97 -19.15
CA THR A 394 0.39 -6.92 -19.78
C THR A 394 -1.10 -7.08 -19.45
N MET A 395 -1.63 -8.31 -19.47
CA MET A 395 -3.01 -8.58 -19.09
C MET A 395 -3.31 -8.20 -17.63
N ARG A 396 -2.37 -8.46 -16.72
CA ARG A 396 -2.48 -8.02 -15.31
C ARG A 396 -2.46 -6.50 -15.17
N ILE A 397 -1.55 -5.84 -15.89
CA ILE A 397 -1.43 -4.36 -15.87
C ILE A 397 -2.72 -3.72 -16.41
N GLU A 398 -3.25 -4.21 -17.53
CA GLU A 398 -4.49 -3.68 -18.09
C GLU A 398 -5.67 -3.85 -17.13
N LEU A 399 -5.81 -5.02 -16.47
CA LEU A 399 -6.84 -5.20 -15.45
C LEU A 399 -6.65 -4.25 -14.25
N ALA A 400 -5.42 -4.10 -13.77
CA ALA A 400 -5.11 -3.22 -12.65
C ALA A 400 -5.48 -1.76 -12.96
N LEU A 401 -5.16 -1.28 -14.17
CA LEU A 401 -5.55 0.06 -14.63
C LEU A 401 -7.07 0.21 -14.77
N GLU A 402 -7.74 -0.83 -15.27
CA GLU A 402 -9.21 -0.83 -15.37
C GLU A 402 -9.88 -0.80 -14.00
N LEU A 403 -9.33 -1.48 -13.00
CA LEU A 403 -9.83 -1.43 -11.64
C LEU A 403 -9.62 -0.04 -11.00
N GLN A 404 -8.47 0.60 -11.22
CA GLN A 404 -8.17 1.94 -10.69
C GLN A 404 -9.13 3.02 -11.21
N GLY A 405 -9.52 2.97 -12.49
CA GLY A 405 -10.41 3.97 -13.10
C GLY A 405 -11.88 3.55 -13.20
N GLY A 406 -12.14 2.26 -13.43
CA GLY A 406 -13.45 1.73 -13.74
C GLY A 406 -14.35 1.55 -12.51
N LEU A 407 -13.77 1.31 -11.33
CA LEU A 407 -14.55 1.09 -10.11
C LEU A 407 -15.34 2.34 -9.70
N SER A 408 -14.66 3.47 -9.52
CA SER A 408 -15.31 4.75 -9.18
C SER A 408 -16.33 5.17 -10.25
N LYS A 409 -16.02 4.92 -11.54
CA LYS A 409 -16.96 5.21 -12.63
C LYS A 409 -18.26 4.42 -12.52
N ARG A 410 -18.17 3.09 -12.33
CA ARG A 410 -19.37 2.24 -12.19
C ARG A 410 -20.16 2.53 -10.92
N LEU A 411 -19.48 2.84 -9.82
CA LEU A 411 -20.14 3.29 -8.60
C LEU A 411 -20.90 4.59 -8.86
N SER A 412 -20.27 5.56 -9.55
CA SER A 412 -20.93 6.81 -9.93
C SER A 412 -22.16 6.61 -10.82
N GLU A 413 -22.10 5.71 -11.80
CA GLU A 413 -23.25 5.37 -12.66
C GLU A 413 -24.43 4.77 -11.89
N ARG A 414 -24.16 4.18 -10.72
CA ARG A 414 -25.16 3.62 -9.79
C ARG A 414 -25.57 4.59 -8.68
N ALA A 415 -25.13 5.86 -8.75
CA ALA A 415 -25.29 6.83 -7.67
C ALA A 415 -24.71 6.35 -6.32
N CYS A 416 -23.64 5.55 -6.34
CA CYS A 416 -22.94 5.06 -5.14
C CYS A 416 -21.53 5.63 -5.01
N LEU A 417 -21.04 5.74 -3.78
CA LEU A 417 -19.64 6.07 -3.47
C LEU A 417 -19.09 5.05 -2.47
N SER A 418 -17.82 4.69 -2.60
CA SER A 418 -17.10 3.95 -1.56
C SER A 418 -16.43 4.88 -0.56
N PHE A 419 -15.99 4.32 0.57
CA PHE A 419 -15.20 5.06 1.56
C PHE A 419 -13.88 5.59 0.98
N ASP A 420 -13.20 4.79 0.15
CA ASP A 420 -11.96 5.20 -0.53
C ASP A 420 -12.24 6.33 -1.53
N ASP A 421 -13.37 6.28 -2.24
CA ASP A 421 -13.76 7.35 -3.17
C ASP A 421 -13.95 8.69 -2.46
N LEU A 422 -14.42 8.72 -1.20
CA LEU A 422 -14.55 9.96 -0.43
C LEU A 422 -13.20 10.62 -0.19
N VAL A 423 -12.20 9.83 0.24
CA VAL A 423 -10.85 10.32 0.51
C VAL A 423 -10.20 10.79 -0.78
N VAL A 424 -10.21 9.94 -1.81
CA VAL A 424 -9.59 10.26 -3.11
C VAL A 424 -10.27 11.46 -3.79
N SER A 425 -11.60 11.56 -3.73
CA SER A 425 -12.32 12.70 -4.32
C SER A 425 -11.96 14.01 -3.64
N LEU A 426 -11.91 14.04 -2.31
CA LEU A 426 -11.52 15.26 -1.58
C LEU A 426 -10.05 15.61 -1.84
N ALA A 427 -9.16 14.62 -1.85
CA ALA A 427 -7.75 14.83 -2.18
C ALA A 427 -7.57 15.44 -3.58
N ARG A 428 -8.27 14.89 -4.59
CA ARG A 428 -8.24 15.42 -5.96
C ARG A 428 -8.84 16.83 -6.06
N ALA A 429 -9.96 17.09 -5.37
CA ALA A 429 -10.56 18.43 -5.33
C ALA A 429 -9.60 19.48 -4.76
N LEU A 430 -8.78 19.10 -3.77
CA LEU A 430 -7.75 19.94 -3.17
C LEU A 430 -6.47 20.08 -4.00
N GLU A 431 -6.33 19.36 -5.11
CA GLU A 431 -5.22 19.50 -6.07
C GLU A 431 -5.66 20.14 -7.40
N GLY A 432 -6.98 20.32 -7.58
CA GLY A 432 -7.56 20.88 -8.79
C GLY A 432 -7.44 22.40 -8.92
N PRO A 433 -7.95 22.98 -10.02
CA PRO A 433 -7.89 24.42 -10.30
C PRO A 433 -8.50 25.30 -9.19
N GLN A 434 -9.49 24.77 -8.47
CA GLN A 434 -10.21 25.46 -7.41
C GLN A 434 -9.59 25.27 -6.01
N GLN A 435 -8.41 24.64 -5.92
CA GLN A 435 -7.72 24.34 -4.66
C GLN A 435 -7.70 25.50 -3.67
N LYS A 436 -7.33 26.72 -4.12
CA LYS A 436 -7.17 27.87 -3.21
C LYS A 436 -8.48 28.29 -2.56
N GLU A 437 -9.58 28.26 -3.31
CA GLU A 437 -10.89 28.67 -2.79
C GLU A 437 -11.43 27.58 -1.86
N LEU A 438 -11.35 26.32 -2.27
CA LEU A 438 -11.75 25.19 -1.45
C LEU A 438 -10.93 25.12 -0.15
N GLN A 439 -9.61 25.30 -0.22
CA GLN A 439 -8.75 25.36 0.97
C GLN A 439 -9.16 26.51 1.90
N LYS A 440 -9.44 27.70 1.35
CA LYS A 440 -9.86 28.86 2.15
C LYS A 440 -11.19 28.60 2.85
N ILE A 441 -12.15 27.98 2.18
CA ILE A 441 -13.47 27.64 2.74
C ILE A 441 -13.33 26.53 3.80
N LEU A 442 -12.70 25.41 3.44
CA LEU A 442 -12.62 24.24 4.32
C LEU A 442 -11.70 24.48 5.51
N ALA A 443 -10.49 25.01 5.28
CA ALA A 443 -9.54 25.27 6.35
C ALA A 443 -9.90 26.53 7.15
N GLY A 444 -10.65 27.47 6.58
CA GLY A 444 -11.10 28.68 7.29
C GLY A 444 -12.05 28.39 8.46
N ARG A 445 -12.68 27.21 8.48
CA ARG A 445 -13.62 26.75 9.53
C ARG A 445 -12.93 26.26 10.79
N PHE A 446 -11.68 25.86 10.68
CA PHE A 446 -10.96 25.25 11.78
C PHE A 446 -9.70 26.06 12.08
N GLN A 447 -9.46 26.38 13.34
CA GLN A 447 -8.18 26.96 13.76
C GLN A 447 -7.16 25.88 14.09
N VAL A 448 -7.66 24.73 14.58
CA VAL A 448 -6.87 23.61 15.05
C VAL A 448 -7.37 22.31 14.42
N ALA A 449 -6.42 21.45 14.05
CA ALA A 449 -6.68 20.09 13.61
C ALA A 449 -5.80 19.11 14.39
N LEU A 450 -6.43 18.15 15.08
CA LEU A 450 -5.78 17.07 15.83
C LEU A 450 -6.09 15.74 15.12
N ILE A 451 -5.06 15.11 14.56
CA ILE A 451 -5.19 13.84 13.83
C ILE A 451 -4.63 12.73 14.71
N ASP A 452 -5.52 11.90 15.24
CA ASP A 452 -5.21 10.71 16.02
C ASP A 452 -4.96 9.49 15.12
N GLU A 453 -4.26 8.48 15.66
CA GLU A 453 -3.83 7.27 14.93
C GLU A 453 -3.13 7.59 13.61
N PHE A 454 -2.31 8.65 13.59
CA PHE A 454 -1.73 9.14 12.34
C PHE A 454 -0.82 8.11 11.64
N GLN A 455 -0.28 7.13 12.38
CA GLN A 455 0.51 6.04 11.80
C GLN A 455 -0.30 5.12 10.86
N ASP A 456 -1.63 5.12 10.98
CA ASP A 456 -2.54 4.28 10.19
C ASP A 456 -3.16 5.03 9.00
N THR A 457 -2.66 6.24 8.72
CA THR A 457 -3.08 7.04 7.56
C THR A 457 -2.36 6.61 6.27
N ASP A 458 -3.02 6.83 5.15
CA ASP A 458 -2.44 6.66 3.82
C ASP A 458 -1.94 8.00 3.24
N SER A 459 -1.31 7.93 2.05
CA SER A 459 -0.78 9.11 1.38
C SER A 459 -1.85 10.13 0.98
N ALA A 460 -3.06 9.70 0.60
CA ALA A 460 -4.16 10.60 0.22
C ALA A 460 -4.70 11.36 1.45
N GLN A 461 -4.90 10.66 2.56
CA GLN A 461 -5.33 11.27 3.83
C GLN A 461 -4.31 12.30 4.32
N TYR A 462 -3.01 11.99 4.29
CA TYR A 462 -1.99 12.97 4.65
C TYR A 462 -1.96 14.16 3.69
N ARG A 463 -2.17 13.96 2.38
CA ARG A 463 -2.26 15.07 1.42
C ARG A 463 -3.43 16.01 1.72
N ILE A 464 -4.60 15.48 2.12
CA ILE A 464 -5.74 16.30 2.55
C ILE A 464 -5.35 17.19 3.74
N PHE A 465 -4.87 16.61 4.85
CA PHE A 465 -4.59 17.38 6.06
C PHE A 465 -3.40 18.34 5.89
N SER A 466 -2.35 17.92 5.18
CA SER A 466 -1.19 18.78 4.92
C SER A 466 -1.53 19.94 3.99
N THR A 467 -2.43 19.75 3.03
CA THR A 467 -2.92 20.82 2.16
C THR A 467 -3.85 21.77 2.92
N LEU A 468 -4.78 21.25 3.71
CA LEU A 468 -5.72 22.10 4.46
C LEU A 468 -5.03 22.89 5.58
N PHE A 469 -4.22 22.23 6.40
CA PHE A 469 -3.75 22.77 7.68
C PHE A 469 -2.22 22.90 7.79
N GLY A 470 -1.46 22.26 6.89
CA GLY A 470 0.01 22.28 6.91
C GLY A 470 0.64 23.47 6.17
N VAL A 471 -0.14 24.29 5.48
CA VAL A 471 0.37 25.36 4.58
C VAL A 471 0.44 26.71 5.32
N ASN A 472 1.49 27.49 5.06
CA ASN A 472 1.67 28.87 5.55
C ASN A 472 1.66 29.07 7.07
N LYS A 473 1.72 27.99 7.87
CA LYS A 473 1.72 28.04 9.34
C LYS A 473 0.57 28.86 9.93
N LYS A 474 -0.58 28.87 9.24
CA LYS A 474 -1.78 29.58 9.72
C LYS A 474 -2.53 28.78 10.77
N HIS A 475 -2.49 27.45 10.70
CA HIS A 475 -3.25 26.56 11.57
C HIS A 475 -2.38 25.90 12.63
N PHE A 476 -3.02 25.33 13.65
CA PHE A 476 -2.38 24.39 14.57
C PHE A 476 -2.69 22.97 14.09
N LEU A 477 -1.74 22.31 13.44
CA LEU A 477 -1.89 20.91 13.03
C LEU A 477 -1.09 20.03 13.99
N PHE A 478 -1.76 19.12 14.69
CA PHE A 478 -1.14 18.09 15.52
C PHE A 478 -1.38 16.72 14.91
N LEU A 479 -0.30 16.01 14.60
CA LEU A 479 -0.30 14.66 14.07
C LEU A 479 0.19 13.73 15.18
N ILE A 480 -0.70 12.91 15.70
CA ILE A 480 -0.49 12.16 16.94
C ILE A 480 -0.57 10.68 16.61
N GLY A 481 0.49 9.93 16.93
CA GLY A 481 0.55 8.52 16.59
C GLY A 481 1.86 7.86 16.99
N ASP A 482 2.01 6.59 16.67
CA ASP A 482 3.23 5.82 16.95
C ASP A 482 3.64 4.98 15.74
N PRO A 483 4.77 5.28 15.08
CA PRO A 483 5.23 4.51 13.93
C PRO A 483 5.53 3.04 14.30
N LYS A 484 5.80 2.75 15.58
CA LYS A 484 6.05 1.38 16.06
C LYS A 484 4.78 0.52 16.11
N GLN A 485 3.60 1.14 16.01
CA GLN A 485 2.30 0.47 16.04
C GLN A 485 1.61 0.38 14.67
N ALA A 486 2.27 0.81 13.58
CA ALA A 486 1.70 0.74 12.24
C ALA A 486 1.64 -0.70 11.72
N ILE A 487 0.49 -1.36 11.92
CA ILE A 487 0.25 -2.77 11.55
C ILE A 487 -0.81 -2.94 10.46
N TYR A 488 -1.48 -1.85 10.04
CA TYR A 488 -2.58 -1.88 9.08
C TYR A 488 -2.18 -1.72 7.60
N LYS A 489 -0.95 -2.10 7.23
CA LYS A 489 -0.48 -2.05 5.83
C LYS A 489 -1.40 -2.80 4.86
N PHE A 490 -1.99 -3.91 5.30
CA PHE A 490 -2.95 -4.70 4.51
C PHE A 490 -4.28 -3.99 4.23
N ARG A 491 -4.56 -2.86 4.91
CA ARG A 491 -5.70 -1.97 4.66
C ARG A 491 -5.31 -0.67 3.95
N GLY A 492 -4.08 -0.58 3.43
CA GLY A 492 -3.60 0.59 2.69
C GLY A 492 -2.89 1.67 3.53
N ALA A 493 -2.69 1.46 4.84
CA ALA A 493 -1.91 2.40 5.65
C ALA A 493 -0.46 2.49 5.15
N ASP A 494 0.03 3.72 4.99
CA ASP A 494 1.38 4.00 4.47
C ASP A 494 2.24 4.70 5.53
N ILE A 495 3.15 3.94 6.13
CA ILE A 495 4.10 4.48 7.11
C ILE A 495 5.03 5.56 6.51
N HIS A 496 5.23 5.57 5.19
CA HIS A 496 5.99 6.62 4.53
C HIS A 496 5.31 7.99 4.63
N ALA A 497 3.97 8.05 4.66
CA ALA A 497 3.22 9.27 4.94
C ALA A 497 3.57 9.82 6.33
N TYR A 498 3.64 8.95 7.34
CA TYR A 498 4.07 9.33 8.69
C TYR A 498 5.48 9.95 8.68
N PHE A 499 6.45 9.27 8.06
CA PHE A 499 7.82 9.80 7.99
C PHE A 499 7.93 11.07 7.15
N GLN A 500 7.07 11.26 6.15
CA GLN A 500 7.02 12.50 5.38
C GLN A 500 6.52 13.66 6.23
N ALA A 501 5.50 13.43 7.07
CA ALA A 501 5.02 14.42 8.02
C ALA A 501 6.08 14.78 9.05
N ARG A 502 6.76 13.76 9.62
CA ARG A 502 7.86 13.96 10.57
C ARG A 502 8.96 14.84 10.00
N ARG A 503 9.38 14.61 8.75
CA ARG A 503 10.40 15.44 8.06
C ARG A 503 9.94 16.88 7.80
N ARG A 504 8.63 17.13 7.73
CA ARG A 504 8.04 18.47 7.49
C ARG A 504 7.58 19.15 8.78
N ALA A 505 7.71 18.50 9.93
CA ALA A 505 7.22 19.02 11.20
C ALA A 505 8.03 20.24 11.64
N ASP A 506 7.33 21.26 12.12
CA ASP A 506 7.91 22.40 12.81
C ASP A 506 8.31 22.07 14.26
N SER A 507 7.59 21.12 14.87
CA SER A 507 7.88 20.62 16.22
C SER A 507 7.73 19.09 16.27
N LEU A 508 8.68 18.43 16.94
CA LEU A 508 8.64 17.00 17.24
C LEU A 508 8.56 16.81 18.76
N PHE A 509 7.51 16.13 19.22
CA PHE A 509 7.29 15.82 20.62
C PHE A 509 7.15 14.32 20.88
N GLY A 510 7.54 13.86 22.06
CA GLY A 510 7.41 12.47 22.49
C GLY A 510 6.71 12.35 23.84
N LEU A 511 5.79 11.39 23.97
CA LEU A 511 5.26 10.98 25.27
C LEU A 511 6.13 9.84 25.83
N GLU A 512 6.85 10.12 26.92
CA GLU A 512 7.88 9.21 27.45
C GLU A 512 7.37 8.25 28.53
N LYS A 513 6.40 8.68 29.34
CA LYS A 513 5.93 7.91 30.51
C LYS A 513 4.82 6.93 30.12
N ASN A 514 5.02 5.65 30.40
CA ASN A 514 3.97 4.64 30.30
C ASN A 514 3.14 4.60 31.60
N TYR A 515 1.82 4.69 31.47
CA TYR A 515 0.86 4.70 32.59
C TYR A 515 0.04 3.41 32.71
N ARG A 516 0.21 2.47 31.76
CA ARG A 516 -0.65 1.28 31.63
C ARG A 516 0.02 0.00 32.13
N SER A 517 1.34 -0.06 32.09
CA SER A 517 2.12 -1.29 32.30
C SER A 517 3.01 -1.18 33.53
N ASN A 518 3.29 -2.34 34.13
CA ASN A 518 4.23 -2.44 35.25
C ASN A 518 5.65 -2.03 34.80
N PRO A 519 6.43 -1.29 35.61
CA PRO A 519 7.78 -0.85 35.28
C PRO A 519 8.73 -1.97 34.81
N LEU A 520 8.61 -3.19 35.38
CA LEU A 520 9.45 -4.33 34.98
C LEU A 520 9.18 -4.78 33.54
N LEU A 521 7.90 -4.75 33.11
CA LEU A 521 7.53 -5.07 31.73
C LEU A 521 8.03 -3.99 30.77
N VAL A 522 7.93 -2.71 31.15
CA VAL A 522 8.44 -1.59 30.36
C VAL A 522 9.95 -1.72 30.16
N GLN A 523 10.69 -2.03 31.23
CA GLN A 523 12.13 -2.23 31.16
C GLN A 523 12.49 -3.41 30.25
N ALA A 524 11.86 -4.57 30.44
CA ALA A 524 12.12 -5.75 29.62
C ALA A 524 11.86 -5.51 28.12
N VAL A 525 10.80 -4.76 27.77
CA VAL A 525 10.51 -4.41 26.37
C VAL A 525 11.50 -3.39 25.80
N ASN A 526 11.96 -2.44 26.61
CA ASN A 526 12.97 -1.47 26.18
C ASN A 526 14.36 -2.10 25.94
N ASP A 527 14.66 -3.20 26.64
CA ASP A 527 15.95 -3.91 26.52
C ASP A 527 16.03 -4.85 25.29
N LEU A 528 14.88 -5.28 24.76
CA LEU A 528 14.76 -6.14 23.55
C LEU A 528 15.07 -5.36 22.26
#